data_AF-A0A6G1SUU2-F1
#
_entry.id   AF-A0A6G1SUU2-F1
#
_cell.length_a   1.000
_cell.length_b   1.000
_cell.length_c   1.000
_cell.angle_alpha   90.00
_cell.angle_beta   90.00
_cell.angle_gamma   90.00
#
_symmetry.space_group_name_H-M   'P 1'
#
loop_
_entity.id
_entity.type
_entity.pdbx_description
1 polymer ?
#
loop_
_entity_poly.entity_id
_entity_poly.type
_entity_poly.pdbx_seq_one_letter_code
_entity_poly.pdbx_strand_id
1 'polypeptide(L)'
;MPHQYAANDARTGLEVTVTGDFPDHPDDRVRIARTSNLFTRLMATILATENETERRHRFRAVETQLEVAEALIRGDMAEVQRAIRSTLQQMGISDEQLHEVEGQLREHLKQFGGEELGPLDELFGGDEPTEGEPPPEDDRPLDDRGLP
;
A
#
# COMPACT_ATOMS: atom_id res chain seq x y z
N MET A 1 3.42 21.12 24.90
CA MET A 1 1.97 20.90 24.90
C MET A 1 1.61 20.38 23.53
N PRO A 2 0.98 19.20 23.42
CA PRO A 2 0.59 18.68 22.11
C PRO A 2 -0.33 19.69 21.42
N HIS A 3 -0.09 19.92 20.14
CA HIS A 3 -0.97 20.74 19.33
C HIS A 3 -2.28 19.99 19.08
N GLN A 4 -3.39 20.72 19.07
CA GLN A 4 -4.71 20.18 18.79
C GLN A 4 -5.28 20.87 17.56
N TYR A 5 -5.85 20.08 16.65
CA TYR A 5 -6.63 20.55 15.52
C TYR A 5 -7.99 19.85 15.52
N ALA A 6 -9.07 20.61 15.37
CA ALA A 6 -10.43 20.06 15.28
C ALA A 6 -11.00 20.35 13.89
N ALA A 7 -11.49 19.30 13.22
CA ALA A 7 -12.23 19.38 11.98
C ALA A 7 -13.72 19.10 12.25
N ASN A 8 -14.60 19.90 11.67
CA ASN A 8 -16.04 19.79 11.87
C ASN A 8 -16.77 19.67 10.52
N ASP A 9 -17.76 18.77 10.45
CA ASP A 9 -18.73 18.71 9.36
C ASP A 9 -20.02 19.43 9.77
N ALA A 10 -20.24 20.63 9.23
CA ALA A 10 -21.37 21.48 9.59
C ALA A 10 -22.76 20.87 9.27
N ARG A 11 -22.83 19.91 8.33
CA ARG A 11 -24.09 19.24 7.95
C ARG A 11 -24.55 18.25 9.02
N THR A 12 -23.63 17.51 9.61
CA THR A 12 -23.94 16.44 10.58
C THR A 12 -23.60 16.81 12.02
N GLY A 13 -22.82 17.86 12.23
CA GLY A 13 -22.27 18.23 13.53
C GLY A 13 -21.12 17.32 13.98
N LEU A 14 -20.66 16.40 13.14
CA LEU A 14 -19.54 15.51 13.46
C LEU A 14 -18.25 16.31 13.62
N GLU A 15 -17.50 16.03 14.68
CA GLU A 15 -16.18 16.60 14.93
C GLU A 15 -15.13 15.50 15.06
N VAL A 16 -13.98 15.71 14.44
CA VAL A 16 -12.77 14.90 14.62
C VAL A 16 -11.65 15.79 15.12
N THR A 17 -11.07 15.40 16.24
CA THR A 17 -9.91 16.07 16.82
C THR A 17 -8.65 15.25 16.57
N VAL A 18 -7.60 15.90 16.05
CA VAL A 18 -6.25 15.36 15.94
C VAL A 18 -5.35 16.06 16.95
N THR A 19 -4.67 15.29 17.78
CA THR A 19 -3.71 15.77 18.79
C THR A 19 -2.34 15.17 18.54
N GLY A 20 -1.28 15.99 18.60
CA GLY A 20 0.09 15.50 18.48
C GLY A 20 1.11 16.62 18.38
N ASP A 21 2.36 16.26 18.08
CA ASP A 21 3.43 17.21 17.84
C ASP A 21 3.45 17.58 16.35
N PHE A 22 2.84 18.71 16.02
CA PHE A 22 2.76 19.19 14.64
C PHE A 22 4.05 19.91 14.22
N PRO A 23 4.52 19.68 12.98
CA PRO A 23 5.68 20.36 12.44
C PRO A 23 5.46 21.87 12.32
N ASP A 24 6.54 22.65 12.39
CA ASP A 24 6.49 24.11 12.32
C ASP A 24 6.22 24.64 10.92
N HIS A 25 6.54 23.85 9.88
CA HIS A 25 6.39 24.29 8.50
C HIS A 25 4.90 24.57 8.18
N PRO A 26 4.56 25.77 7.66
CA PRO A 26 3.18 26.15 7.40
C PRO A 26 2.44 25.19 6.45
N ASP A 27 3.12 24.69 5.41
CA ASP A 27 2.48 23.79 4.45
C ASP A 27 2.06 22.47 5.10
N ASP A 28 2.88 21.92 6.00
CA ASP A 28 2.55 20.67 6.70
C ASP A 28 1.33 20.88 7.61
N ARG A 29 1.27 22.02 8.30
CA ARG A 29 0.09 22.39 9.11
C ARG A 29 -1.17 22.52 8.26
N VAL A 30 -1.07 23.10 7.05
CA VAL A 30 -2.19 23.17 6.09
C VAL A 30 -2.59 21.77 5.60
N ARG A 31 -1.62 20.87 5.37
CA ARG A 31 -1.89 19.48 4.95
C ARG A 31 -2.62 18.71 6.05
N ILE A 32 -2.20 18.84 7.31
CA ILE A 32 -2.90 18.25 8.47
C ILE A 32 -4.36 18.73 8.48
N ALA A 33 -4.59 20.04 8.41
CA ALA A 33 -5.93 20.62 8.42
C ALA A 33 -6.81 20.08 7.27
N ARG A 34 -6.24 20.01 6.06
CA ARG A 34 -6.95 19.51 4.87
C ARG A 34 -7.29 18.03 5.01
N THR A 35 -6.34 17.20 5.44
CA THR A 35 -6.54 15.75 5.60
C THR A 35 -7.57 15.45 6.67
N SER A 36 -7.50 16.10 7.84
CA SER A 36 -8.49 15.95 8.91
C SER A 36 -9.90 16.36 8.46
N ASN A 37 -10.04 17.44 7.70
CA ASN A 37 -11.33 17.85 7.12
C ASN A 37 -11.85 16.86 6.09
N LEU A 38 -10.98 16.27 5.26
CA LEU A 38 -11.36 15.24 4.31
C LEU A 38 -11.90 14.00 5.03
N PHE A 39 -11.16 13.51 6.03
CA PHE A 39 -11.55 12.37 6.84
C PHE A 39 -12.87 12.62 7.59
N THR A 40 -13.04 13.80 8.19
CA THR A 40 -14.29 14.17 8.89
C THR A 40 -15.50 14.12 7.95
N ARG A 41 -15.38 14.66 6.73
CA ARG A 41 -16.45 14.61 5.73
C ARG A 41 -16.73 13.19 5.24
N LEU A 42 -15.69 12.37 5.10
CA LEU A 42 -15.82 10.95 4.74
C LEU A 42 -16.62 10.21 5.83
N MET A 43 -16.23 10.36 7.09
CA MET A 43 -16.94 9.77 8.24
C MET A 43 -18.40 10.25 8.32
N ALA A 44 -18.63 11.56 8.17
CA ALA A 44 -19.97 12.13 8.14
C ALA A 44 -20.84 11.59 6.98
N THR A 45 -20.23 11.22 5.86
CA THR A 45 -20.93 10.60 4.72
C THR A 45 -21.31 9.15 5.02
N ILE A 46 -20.40 8.38 5.62
CA ILE A 46 -20.67 6.99 6.00
C ILE A 46 -21.75 6.94 7.09
N LEU A 47 -21.63 7.76 8.14
CA LEU A 47 -22.60 7.81 9.24
C LEU A 47 -24.00 8.26 8.81
N ALA A 48 -24.10 9.11 7.78
CA ALA A 48 -25.38 9.51 7.20
C ALA A 48 -26.05 8.40 6.35
N THR A 49 -25.41 7.25 6.15
CA THR A 49 -25.98 6.12 5.41
C THR A 49 -27.00 5.39 6.30
N GLU A 50 -28.28 5.42 5.93
CA GLU A 50 -29.37 4.84 6.74
C GLU A 50 -29.29 3.31 6.82
N ASN A 51 -29.05 2.66 5.67
CA ASN A 51 -28.93 1.21 5.59
C ASN A 51 -27.69 0.70 6.34
N GLU A 52 -27.91 -0.13 7.35
CA GLU A 52 -26.84 -0.63 8.20
C GLU A 52 -25.83 -1.52 7.46
N THR A 53 -26.31 -2.43 6.60
CA THR A 53 -25.45 -3.33 5.83
C THR A 53 -24.55 -2.53 4.90
N GLU A 54 -25.13 -1.55 4.19
CA GLU A 54 -24.38 -0.66 3.30
C GLU A 54 -23.38 0.20 4.08
N ARG A 55 -23.78 0.75 5.23
CA ARG A 55 -22.91 1.53 6.11
C ARG A 55 -21.71 0.70 6.59
N ARG A 56 -21.94 -0.56 7.02
CA ARG A 56 -20.87 -1.49 7.41
C ARG A 56 -19.93 -1.81 6.26
N HIS A 57 -20.45 -1.98 5.03
CA HIS A 57 -19.61 -2.19 3.85
C HIS A 57 -18.74 -0.97 3.55
N ARG A 58 -19.31 0.23 3.62
CA ARG A 58 -18.57 1.50 3.41
C ARG A 58 -17.46 1.70 4.44
N PHE A 59 -17.69 1.33 5.71
CA PHE A 59 -16.63 1.36 6.72
C PHE A 59 -15.46 0.46 6.35
N ARG A 60 -15.74 -0.82 6.04
CA ARG A 60 -14.70 -1.78 5.64
C ARG A 60 -13.88 -1.28 4.44
N ALA A 61 -14.57 -0.75 3.43
CA ALA A 61 -13.90 -0.22 2.24
C ALA A 61 -12.93 0.93 2.57
N VAL A 62 -13.30 1.82 3.49
CA VAL A 62 -12.45 2.94 3.91
C VAL A 62 -11.32 2.47 4.82
N GLU A 63 -11.58 1.55 5.74
CA GLU A 63 -10.56 0.94 6.60
C GLU A 63 -9.44 0.32 5.75
N THR A 64 -9.79 -0.52 4.77
CA THR A 64 -8.80 -1.13 3.89
C THR A 64 -8.01 -0.10 3.09
N GLN A 65 -8.64 0.98 2.62
CA GLN A 65 -7.93 2.04 1.90
C GLN A 65 -6.94 2.78 2.80
N LEU A 66 -7.29 3.01 4.07
CA LEU A 66 -6.41 3.65 5.03
C LEU A 66 -5.23 2.75 5.41
N GLU A 67 -5.47 1.45 5.59
CA GLU A 67 -4.41 0.45 5.82
C GLU A 67 -3.43 0.38 4.66
N VAL A 68 -3.92 0.33 3.41
CA VAL A 68 -3.07 0.37 2.22
C VAL A 68 -2.26 1.67 2.15
N ALA A 69 -2.90 2.81 2.39
CA ALA A 69 -2.21 4.11 2.39
C ALA A 69 -1.13 4.19 3.48
N GLU A 70 -1.40 3.67 4.68
CA GLU A 70 -0.44 3.63 5.78
C GLU A 70 0.76 2.74 5.44
N ALA A 71 0.52 1.54 4.89
CA ALA A 71 1.57 0.62 4.47
C ALA A 71 2.46 1.22 3.37
N LEU A 72 1.86 1.91 2.38
CA LEU A 72 2.60 2.63 1.34
C LEU A 72 3.48 3.74 1.92
N ILE A 73 2.96 4.52 2.88
CA ILE A 73 3.73 5.58 3.56
C ILE A 73 4.89 4.99 4.36
N ARG A 74 4.70 3.82 4.99
CA ARG A 74 5.74 3.10 5.74
C ARG A 74 6.75 2.36 4.86
N GLY A 75 6.46 2.19 3.57
CA GLY A 75 7.27 1.37 2.66
C GLY A 75 7.11 -0.15 2.88
N ASP A 76 6.04 -0.59 3.56
CA ASP A 76 5.78 -2.01 3.83
C ASP A 76 4.99 -2.65 2.66
N MET A 77 5.70 -3.04 1.61
CA MET A 77 5.07 -3.63 0.42
C MET A 77 4.42 -4.99 0.70
N ALA A 78 4.87 -5.73 1.73
CA ALA A 78 4.25 -7.00 2.11
C ALA A 78 2.87 -6.79 2.74
N GLU A 79 2.71 -5.73 3.54
CA GLU A 79 1.42 -5.32 4.08
C GLU A 79 0.48 -4.80 2.98
N VAL A 80 0.99 -4.02 2.01
CA VAL A 80 0.23 -3.57 0.84
C VAL A 80 -0.31 -4.77 0.04
N GLN A 81 0.55 -5.74 -0.28
CA GLN A 81 0.16 -6.98 -0.98
C GLN A 81 -0.97 -7.72 -0.24
N ARG A 82 -0.82 -7.88 1.08
CA ARG A 82 -1.83 -8.55 1.92
C ARG A 82 -3.17 -7.81 1.88
N ALA A 83 -3.15 -6.49 1.99
CA ALA A 83 -4.35 -5.67 1.98
C ALA A 83 -5.05 -5.68 0.61
N ILE A 84 -4.30 -5.60 -0.49
CA ILE A 84 -4.84 -5.72 -1.86
C ILE A 84 -5.47 -7.10 -2.07
N ARG A 85 -4.78 -8.18 -1.67
CA ARG A 85 -5.32 -9.54 -1.77
C ARG A 85 -6.62 -9.70 -0.98
N SER A 86 -6.67 -9.21 0.26
CA SER A 86 -7.88 -9.24 1.07
C SER A 86 -9.03 -8.47 0.40
N THR A 87 -8.73 -7.32 -0.21
CA THR A 87 -9.73 -6.51 -0.94
C THR A 87 -10.31 -7.29 -2.12
N LEU A 88 -9.45 -7.90 -2.94
CA LEU A 88 -9.86 -8.66 -4.13
C LEU A 88 -10.70 -9.88 -3.74
N GLN A 89 -10.31 -10.60 -2.68
CA GLN A 89 -11.09 -11.71 -2.12
C GLN A 89 -12.48 -11.26 -1.62
N GLN A 90 -12.57 -10.09 -0.97
CA GLN A 90 -13.85 -9.54 -0.52
C GLN A 90 -14.77 -9.13 -1.68
N MET A 91 -14.21 -8.81 -2.84
CA MET A 91 -14.98 -8.58 -4.08
C MET A 91 -15.37 -9.86 -4.82
N GLY A 92 -15.04 -11.03 -4.26
CA GLY A 92 -15.39 -12.34 -4.83
C GLY A 92 -14.43 -12.84 -5.90
N ILE A 93 -13.25 -12.23 -6.04
CA ILE A 93 -12.19 -12.72 -6.91
C ILE A 93 -11.51 -13.89 -6.19
N SER A 94 -11.55 -15.08 -6.80
CA SER A 94 -10.90 -16.25 -6.22
C SER A 94 -9.37 -16.13 -6.28
N ASP A 95 -8.66 -16.86 -5.42
CA ASP A 95 -7.19 -16.89 -5.43
C ASP A 95 -6.63 -17.34 -6.81
N GLU A 96 -7.38 -18.17 -7.53
CA GLU A 96 -7.05 -18.59 -8.90
C GLU A 96 -7.13 -17.42 -9.89
N GLN A 97 -8.19 -16.62 -9.83
CA GLN A 97 -8.34 -15.41 -10.66
C GLN A 97 -7.34 -14.32 -10.28
N LEU A 98 -6.95 -14.27 -9.00
CA LEU A 98 -5.93 -13.37 -8.50
C LEU A 98 -4.58 -13.66 -9.16
N HIS A 99 -4.23 -14.95 -9.27
CA HIS A 99 -2.99 -15.39 -9.91
C HIS A 99 -2.97 -15.12 -11.43
N GLU A 100 -4.13 -15.22 -12.08
CA GLU A 100 -4.30 -14.83 -13.49
C GLU A 100 -4.12 -13.31 -13.68
N VAL A 101 -4.70 -12.49 -12.79
CA VAL A 101 -4.56 -11.03 -12.82
C VAL A 101 -3.12 -10.60 -12.51
N GLU A 102 -2.45 -11.26 -11.57
CA GLU A 102 -1.02 -11.06 -11.27
C GLU A 102 -0.14 -11.35 -12.50
N GLY A 103 -0.42 -12.44 -13.22
CA GLY A 103 0.25 -12.79 -14.47
C GLY A 103 0.04 -11.74 -15.56
N GLN A 104 -1.20 -11.29 -15.77
CA GLN A 104 -1.54 -10.26 -16.75
C GLN A 104 -0.94 -8.90 -16.41
N LEU A 105 -0.92 -8.50 -15.13
CA LEU A 105 -0.29 -7.26 -14.70
C LEU A 105 1.22 -7.30 -14.97
N ARG A 106 1.89 -8.40 -14.60
CA ARG A 106 3.33 -8.57 -14.83
C ARG A 106 3.67 -8.55 -16.32
N GLU A 107 2.84 -9.15 -17.17
CA GLU A 107 3.05 -9.18 -18.62
C GLU A 107 2.79 -7.81 -19.28
N HIS A 108 1.73 -7.10 -18.88
CA HIS A 108 1.50 -5.72 -19.33
C HIS A 108 2.57 -4.75 -18.83
N LEU A 109 3.09 -4.93 -17.62
CA LEU A 109 4.18 -4.12 -17.07
C LEU A 109 5.51 -4.39 -17.81
N LYS A 110 5.82 -5.65 -18.15
CA LYS A 110 6.97 -5.98 -19.02
C LYS A 110 6.85 -5.38 -20.43
N GLN A 111 5.62 -5.23 -20.92
CA GLN A 111 5.35 -4.62 -22.23
C GLN A 111 5.39 -3.08 -22.21
N PHE A 112 5.16 -2.46 -21.05
CA PHE A 112 5.22 -1.01 -20.85
C PHE A 112 6.52 -0.49 -20.22
N GLY A 113 7.33 -1.34 -19.59
CA GLY A 113 8.47 -0.95 -18.75
C GLY A 113 9.83 -1.43 -19.27
N GLY A 114 10.27 -0.89 -20.40
CA GLY A 114 11.68 -0.64 -20.60
C GLY A 114 12.01 0.67 -19.92
N GLU A 115 12.66 0.60 -18.76
CA GLU A 115 13.05 1.71 -17.88
C GLU A 115 11.87 2.47 -17.19
N GLU A 116 11.93 2.55 -15.86
CA GLU A 116 11.22 3.53 -15.02
C GLU A 116 9.85 3.18 -14.40
N LEU A 117 9.67 1.95 -13.87
CA LEU A 117 8.67 1.67 -12.82
C LEU A 117 9.25 0.84 -11.66
N GLY A 118 10.29 1.39 -11.02
CA GLY A 118 10.93 0.82 -9.83
C GLY A 118 10.18 0.92 -8.48
N PRO A 119 8.84 0.88 -8.39
CA PRO A 119 8.21 0.49 -7.11
C PRO A 119 7.11 -0.58 -7.20
N LEU A 120 6.71 -1.05 -8.39
CA LEU A 120 5.64 -2.05 -8.55
C LEU A 120 6.14 -3.49 -8.63
N ASP A 121 7.40 -3.72 -9.02
CA ASP A 121 7.99 -5.07 -9.13
C ASP A 121 8.29 -5.67 -7.74
N GLU A 122 8.73 -4.82 -6.80
CA GLU A 122 8.89 -5.17 -5.37
C GLU A 122 7.53 -5.50 -4.71
N LEU A 123 6.43 -4.94 -5.24
CA LEU A 123 5.06 -5.17 -4.81
C LEU A 123 4.48 -6.53 -5.21
N PHE A 124 5.16 -7.36 -6.00
CA PHE A 124 4.66 -8.70 -6.38
C PHE A 124 5.69 -9.83 -6.21
N GLY A 125 6.72 -9.59 -5.38
CA GLY A 125 7.69 -10.62 -5.01
C GLY A 125 8.80 -10.76 -6.05
N GLY A 126 9.71 -9.78 -6.08
CA GLY A 126 11.00 -9.89 -6.74
C GLY A 126 11.93 -10.85 -6.00
N ASP A 127 11.61 -12.15 -6.05
CA ASP A 127 12.62 -13.21 -6.04
C ASP A 127 12.83 -13.61 -7.51
N GLU A 128 13.34 -12.69 -8.33
CA GLU A 128 14.00 -13.10 -9.58
C GLU A 128 15.48 -13.34 -9.24
N PRO A 129 16.01 -14.56 -9.45
CA PRO A 129 17.45 -14.75 -9.40
C PRO A 129 18.05 -13.83 -10.46
N THR A 130 18.98 -12.97 -10.06
CA THR A 130 19.78 -12.18 -10.98
C THR A 130 20.50 -13.11 -11.95
N GLU A 131 19.92 -13.33 -13.14
CA GLU A 131 20.62 -13.86 -14.30
C GLU A 131 21.70 -12.84 -14.66
N GLY A 132 22.90 -13.03 -14.10
CA GLY A 132 24.01 -12.13 -14.38
C GLY A 132 25.25 -12.26 -13.51
N GLU A 133 25.23 -13.04 -12.43
CA GLU A 133 26.45 -13.27 -11.67
C GLU A 133 27.15 -14.54 -12.17
N PRO A 134 28.30 -14.44 -12.87
CA PRO A 134 29.07 -15.62 -13.21
C PRO A 134 29.47 -16.32 -11.90
N PRO A 135 29.49 -17.66 -11.86
CA PRO A 135 29.86 -18.39 -10.66
C PRO A 135 31.25 -17.92 -10.19
N PRO A 136 31.49 -17.83 -8.87
CA PRO A 136 32.78 -17.40 -8.35
C PRO A 136 33.88 -18.29 -8.92
N GLU A 137 34.92 -17.67 -9.50
CA GLU A 137 36.09 -18.37 -10.00
C GLU A 137 36.70 -19.19 -8.85
N ASP A 138 36.77 -20.50 -9.07
CA ASP A 138 37.35 -21.45 -8.14
C ASP A 138 38.88 -21.29 -8.16
N ASP A 139 39.39 -20.35 -7.36
CA ASP A 139 40.81 -20.02 -7.19
C ASP A 139 41.56 -21.09 -6.37
N ARG A 140 41.28 -22.37 -6.63
CA ARG A 140 42.05 -23.48 -6.06
C ARG A 140 43.25 -23.76 -6.96
N PRO A 141 44.48 -23.77 -6.43
CA PRO A 141 45.65 -24.14 -7.22
C PRO A 141 45.49 -25.58 -7.71
N LEU A 142 45.69 -25.79 -9.02
CA LEU A 142 45.72 -27.11 -9.65
C LEU A 142 46.78 -27.95 -8.95
N ASP A 143 46.36 -28.95 -8.16
CA ASP A 143 47.26 -29.93 -7.58
C ASP A 143 47.67 -30.92 -8.68
N ASP A 144 48.99 -31.03 -8.83
CA ASP A 144 49.68 -31.63 -9.95
C ASP A 144 49.70 -33.15 -9.73
N ARG A 145 48.59 -33.83 -10.03
CA ARG A 145 48.49 -35.29 -9.89
C ARG A 145 47.48 -35.88 -10.87
N GLY A 146 48.03 -36.30 -12.01
CA GLY A 146 47.31 -36.89 -13.13
C GLY A 146 46.48 -38.13 -12.82
N LEU A 147 45.48 -38.27 -13.71
CA LEU A 147 44.61 -39.39 -14.08
C LEU A 147 45.21 -40.80 -13.91
N PRO A 148 44.37 -41.85 -13.86
CA PRO A 148 43.61 -42.30 -15.05
C PRO A 148 42.11 -41.95 -15.04
#